data_AF-A0A4V1P305-F1
#
_entry.id   AF-A0A4V1P305-F1
#
_cell.length_a   1.000
_cell.length_b   1.000
_cell.length_c   1.000
_cell.angle_alpha   90.00
_cell.angle_beta   90.00
_cell.angle_gamma   90.00
#
_symmetry.space_group_name_H-M   'P 1'
#
loop_
_entity.id
_entity.type
_entity.pdbx_description
1 polymer ?
#
loop_
_entity_poly.entity_id
_entity_poly.type
_entity_poly.pdbx_seq_one_letter_code
_entity_poly.pdbx_strand_id
1 'polypeptide(L)'
;MTDQTEVPRAIGAEDALTHPDPIVRIIARGSLSKWIDVFQEWVNEEFQRCDDRLDVLHGISRLLVMTHSSIAANMMKEGGFPTAAEALKVTVDEVYVSHAEQCRISIQAVRRGR
;
A
#
# COMPACT_ATOMS: atom_id res chain seq x y z
N MET A 1 21.82 -7.88 23.51
CA MET A 1 22.18 -7.83 22.08
C MET A 1 21.16 -8.70 21.37
N THR A 2 19.98 -8.15 21.10
CA THR A 2 18.86 -8.87 20.49
C THR A 2 18.90 -8.61 18.99
N ASP A 3 19.05 -9.70 18.27
CA ASP A 3 18.97 -9.82 16.81
C ASP A 3 17.60 -9.27 16.35
N GLN A 4 17.60 -8.10 15.69
CA GLN A 4 16.41 -7.46 15.13
C GLN A 4 16.41 -7.54 13.59
N THR A 5 16.81 -8.70 13.07
CA THR A 5 16.76 -8.98 11.63
C THR A 5 15.72 -10.03 11.26
N GLU A 6 14.62 -10.12 12.02
CA GLU A 6 13.42 -10.79 11.51
C GLU A 6 12.70 -9.87 10.53
N VAL A 7 13.02 -10.05 9.25
CA VAL A 7 12.13 -9.65 8.16
C VAL A 7 10.77 -10.28 8.47
N PRO A 8 9.67 -9.52 8.59
CA PRO A 8 8.35 -10.10 8.78
C PRO A 8 8.17 -11.14 7.67
N ARG A 9 8.08 -12.43 8.05
CA ARG A 9 7.79 -13.50 7.09
C ARG A 9 6.55 -13.03 6.34
N ALA A 10 6.66 -12.97 5.01
CA ALA A 10 5.50 -12.76 4.16
C ALA A 10 4.46 -13.80 4.58
N ILE A 11 3.42 -13.33 5.26
CA ILE A 11 2.34 -14.19 5.72
C ILE A 11 1.77 -14.83 4.45
N GLY A 12 1.62 -16.16 4.44
CA GLY A 12 1.03 -16.86 3.30
C GLY A 12 -0.34 -16.26 2.98
N ALA A 13 -0.76 -16.28 1.71
CA ALA A 13 -2.02 -15.66 1.31
C ALA A 13 -3.23 -16.18 2.14
N GLU A 14 -3.22 -17.46 2.50
CA GLU A 14 -4.23 -18.09 3.36
C GLU A 14 -4.15 -17.63 4.82
N ASP A 15 -2.93 -17.50 5.37
CA ASP A 15 -2.69 -17.01 6.72
C ASP A 15 -3.09 -15.52 6.86
N ALA A 16 -2.89 -14.71 5.81
CA ALA A 16 -3.22 -13.29 5.81
C ALA A 16 -4.75 -13.07 5.77
N LEU A 17 -5.49 -13.97 5.11
CA LEU A 17 -6.95 -13.94 5.05
C LEU A 17 -7.62 -14.34 6.36
N THR A 18 -6.94 -15.12 7.21
CA THR A 18 -7.44 -15.60 8.51
C THR A 18 -6.83 -14.88 9.71
N HIS A 19 -5.92 -13.92 9.47
CA HIS A 19 -5.24 -13.15 10.50
C HIS A 19 -6.22 -12.46 11.48
N PRO A 20 -5.94 -12.37 12.79
CA PRO A 20 -6.87 -11.78 13.77
C PRO A 20 -7.14 -10.27 13.55
N ASP A 21 -6.17 -9.53 13.03
CA ASP A 21 -6.33 -8.12 12.69
C ASP A 21 -7.24 -7.92 11.44
N PRO A 22 -8.38 -7.23 11.55
CA PRO A 22 -9.25 -6.94 10.42
C PRO A 22 -8.58 -6.14 9.30
N ILE A 23 -7.61 -5.27 9.60
CA ILE A 23 -6.90 -4.46 8.61
C ILE A 23 -6.06 -5.38 7.71
N VAL A 24 -5.30 -6.31 8.31
CA VAL A 24 -4.52 -7.31 7.58
C VAL A 24 -5.41 -8.13 6.64
N ARG A 25 -6.58 -8.56 7.11
CA ARG A 25 -7.53 -9.30 6.26
C ARG A 25 -8.09 -8.45 5.11
N ILE A 26 -8.34 -7.16 5.33
CA ILE A 26 -8.78 -6.24 4.28
C ILE A 26 -7.69 -6.08 3.22
N ILE A 27 -6.43 -5.86 3.64
CA ILE A 27 -5.28 -5.76 2.75
C ILE A 27 -5.15 -7.05 1.93
N ALA A 28 -5.21 -8.21 2.57
CA ALA A 28 -5.11 -9.51 1.90
C ALA A 28 -6.19 -9.68 0.81
N ARG A 29 -7.46 -9.33 1.10
CA ARG A 29 -8.53 -9.37 0.09
C ARG A 29 -8.32 -8.34 -1.02
N GLY A 30 -7.85 -7.14 -0.70
CA GLY A 30 -7.54 -6.09 -1.67
C GLY A 30 -6.44 -6.50 -2.64
N SER A 31 -5.35 -7.06 -2.12
CA SER A 31 -4.19 -7.54 -2.90
C SER A 31 -4.49 -8.73 -3.80
N LEU A 32 -5.59 -9.43 -3.57
CA LEU A 32 -6.07 -10.54 -4.42
C LEU A 32 -7.25 -10.12 -5.31
N SER A 33 -7.68 -8.86 -5.25
CA SER A 33 -8.84 -8.37 -6.01
C SER A 33 -8.44 -7.99 -7.43
N LYS A 34 -9.33 -8.20 -8.41
CA LYS A 34 -9.11 -7.78 -9.81
C LYS A 34 -8.82 -6.28 -9.97
N TRP A 35 -9.24 -5.47 -9.00
CA TRP A 35 -8.95 -4.04 -9.01
C TRP A 35 -7.45 -3.76 -8.93
N ILE A 36 -6.67 -4.57 -8.21
CA ILE A 36 -5.22 -4.36 -8.10
C ILE A 36 -4.52 -4.59 -9.44
N ASP A 37 -4.97 -5.59 -10.22
CA ASP A 37 -4.42 -5.89 -11.54
C ASP A 37 -4.64 -4.73 -12.50
N VAL A 38 -5.89 -4.24 -12.57
CA VAL A 38 -6.27 -3.08 -13.41
C VAL A 38 -5.54 -1.81 -12.96
N PHE A 39 -5.41 -1.61 -11.65
CA PHE A 39 -4.67 -0.47 -11.12
C PHE A 39 -3.18 -0.53 -11.48
N GLN A 40 -2.57 -1.71 -11.39
CA GLN A 40 -1.17 -1.90 -11.76
C GLN A 40 -0.93 -1.67 -13.27
N GLU A 41 -1.83 -2.16 -14.12
CA GLU A 41 -1.78 -1.89 -15.56
C GLU A 41 -1.84 -0.38 -15.84
N TRP A 42 -2.82 0.32 -15.24
CA TRP A 42 -2.95 1.77 -15.38
C TRP A 42 -1.70 2.52 -14.90
N VAL A 43 -1.13 2.16 -13.74
CA VAL A 43 0.10 2.77 -13.23
C VAL A 43 1.26 2.58 -14.19
N ASN A 44 1.42 1.38 -14.77
CA ASN A 44 2.47 1.12 -15.74
C ASN A 44 2.32 1.98 -17.00
N GLU A 45 1.09 2.18 -17.47
CA GLU A 45 0.82 3.07 -18.60
C GLU A 45 1.17 4.52 -18.28
N GLU A 46 0.85 5.02 -17.08
CA GLU A 46 1.23 6.38 -16.67
C GLU A 46 2.75 6.56 -16.64
N PHE A 47 3.50 5.56 -16.18
CA PHE A 47 4.96 5.57 -16.27
C PHE A 47 5.52 5.56 -17.70
N GLN A 48 4.73 5.14 -18.70
CA GLN A 48 5.11 5.28 -20.11
C GLN A 48 4.72 6.65 -20.69
N ARG A 49 3.72 7.33 -20.11
CA ARG A 49 3.20 8.63 -20.57
C ARG A 49 3.98 9.81 -20.01
N CYS A 50 4.56 9.66 -18.82
CA CYS A 50 5.24 10.75 -18.12
C CYS A 50 6.77 10.58 -18.12
N ASP A 51 7.48 11.68 -18.36
CA ASP A 51 8.95 11.71 -18.34
C ASP A 51 9.53 11.66 -16.91
N ASP A 52 8.87 12.34 -15.96
CA ASP A 52 9.27 12.32 -14.55
C ASP A 52 8.46 11.29 -13.76
N ARG A 53 9.17 10.32 -13.18
CA ARG A 53 8.59 9.26 -12.34
C ARG A 53 8.05 9.80 -11.03
N LEU A 54 8.61 10.88 -10.50
CA LEU A 54 8.13 11.50 -9.27
C LEU A 54 6.76 12.14 -9.50
N ASP A 55 6.52 12.71 -10.68
CA ASP A 55 5.20 13.26 -11.02
C ASP A 55 4.13 12.17 -11.06
N VAL A 56 4.45 10.98 -11.61
CA VAL A 56 3.56 9.82 -11.59
C VAL A 56 3.25 9.40 -10.15
N LEU A 57 4.27 9.27 -9.29
CA LEU A 57 4.09 8.90 -7.89
C LEU A 57 3.28 9.95 -7.10
N HIS A 58 3.50 11.24 -7.36
CA HIS A 58 2.70 12.32 -6.80
C HIS A 58 1.24 12.29 -7.30
N GLY A 59 1.01 12.01 -8.58
CA GLY A 59 -0.33 11.86 -9.14
C GLY A 59 -1.09 10.70 -8.48
N ILE A 60 -0.43 9.54 -8.37
CA ILE A 60 -0.99 8.34 -7.73
C ILE A 60 -1.32 8.62 -6.26
N SER A 61 -0.43 9.26 -5.50
CA SER A 61 -0.69 9.54 -4.08
C SER A 61 -1.90 10.47 -3.88
N ARG A 62 -2.06 11.49 -4.74
CA ARG A 62 -3.24 12.37 -4.71
C ARG A 62 -4.52 11.61 -5.07
N LEU A 63 -4.48 10.73 -6.07
CA LEU A 63 -5.63 9.91 -6.45
C LEU A 63 -6.07 8.97 -5.32
N LEU A 64 -5.11 8.37 -4.60
CA LEU A 64 -5.38 7.53 -3.43
C LEU A 64 -6.05 8.34 -2.30
N VAL A 65 -5.54 9.54 -2.01
CA VAL A 65 -6.14 10.44 -1.01
C VAL A 65 -7.56 10.83 -1.40
N MET A 66 -7.81 11.18 -2.66
CA MET A 66 -9.14 11.54 -3.17
C MET A 66 -10.13 10.37 -3.10
N THR A 67 -9.67 9.17 -3.45
CA THR A 67 -10.49 7.95 -3.37
C THR A 67 -10.84 7.64 -1.92
N HIS A 68 -9.85 7.66 -1.03
CA HIS A 68 -10.03 7.44 0.39
C HIS A 68 -10.98 8.46 1.03
N SER A 69 -10.80 9.75 0.74
CA SER A 69 -11.66 10.81 1.29
C SER A 69 -13.09 10.71 0.77
N SER A 70 -13.29 10.30 -0.49
CA SER A 70 -14.62 10.06 -1.05
C SER A 70 -15.34 8.90 -0.35
N ILE A 71 -14.63 7.81 -0.03
CA ILE A 71 -15.19 6.71 0.74
C ILE A 71 -15.53 7.15 2.16
N ALA A 72 -14.62 7.88 2.83
CA ALA A 72 -14.85 8.40 4.17
C ALA A 72 -16.08 9.33 4.21
N ALA A 73 -16.25 10.19 3.21
CA ALA A 73 -17.40 11.09 3.09
C ALA A 73 -18.73 10.33 2.98
N ASN A 74 -18.76 9.17 2.33
CA ASN A 74 -19.96 8.35 2.17
C ASN A 74 -20.24 7.47 3.40
N MET A 75 -19.20 7.02 4.10
CA MET A 75 -19.31 5.98 5.13
C MET A 75 -19.26 6.53 6.56
N MET A 76 -18.78 7.75 6.76
CA MET A 76 -18.60 8.35 8.08
C MET A 76 -19.55 9.53 8.32
N LYS A 77 -19.91 9.74 9.59
CA LYS A 77 -20.68 10.92 10.02
C LYS A 77 -19.78 12.16 10.09
N GLU A 78 -20.40 13.35 10.15
CA GLU A 78 -19.74 14.61 10.48
C GLU A 78 -18.91 14.44 11.77
N GLY A 79 -17.58 14.39 11.64
CA GLY A 79 -16.64 14.11 12.73
C GLY A 79 -15.73 12.90 12.51
N GLY A 80 -16.07 11.99 11.58
CA GLY A 80 -15.20 10.86 11.24
C GLY A 80 -14.05 11.22 10.28
N PHE A 81 -14.18 12.31 9.52
CA PHE A 81 -13.19 12.69 8.51
C PHE A 81 -11.82 13.05 9.11
N PRO A 82 -11.72 13.84 10.19
CA PRO A 82 -10.43 14.12 10.83
C PRO A 82 -9.77 12.84 11.36
N THR A 83 -10.54 11.93 11.95
CA THR A 83 -10.01 10.64 12.43
C THR A 83 -9.49 9.77 11.30
N ALA A 84 -10.20 9.70 10.17
CA ALA A 84 -9.75 8.95 9.00
C ALA A 84 -8.51 9.58 8.35
N ALA A 85 -8.43 10.91 8.31
CA ALA A 85 -7.26 11.62 7.82
C ALA A 85 -6.03 11.40 8.71
N GLU A 86 -6.19 11.42 10.03
CA GLU A 86 -5.09 11.15 10.97
C GLU A 86 -4.60 9.70 10.85
N ALA A 87 -5.51 8.73 10.73
CA ALA A 87 -5.15 7.33 10.52
C ALA A 87 -4.36 7.13 9.22
N LEU A 88 -4.75 7.81 8.13
CA LEU A 88 -4.02 7.77 6.87
C LEU A 88 -2.61 8.36 7.02
N LYS A 89 -2.47 9.49 7.71
CA LYS A 89 -1.18 10.12 7.96
C LYS A 89 -0.24 9.20 8.75
N VAL A 90 -0.72 8.66 9.88
CA VAL A 90 0.06 7.71 10.69
C VAL A 90 0.51 6.51 9.86
N THR A 91 -0.38 5.96 9.03
CA THR A 91 -0.04 4.83 8.16
C THR A 91 1.09 5.19 7.17
N VAL A 92 1.05 6.39 6.58
CA VAL A 92 2.12 6.84 5.67
C VAL A 92 3.44 7.02 6.43
N ASP A 93 3.40 7.70 7.57
CA ASP A 93 4.59 8.01 8.37
C ASP A 93 5.28 6.73 8.89
N GLU A 94 4.49 5.73 9.32
CA GLU A 94 5.02 4.48 9.87
C GLU A 94 5.51 3.50 8.80
N VAL A 95 4.79 3.41 7.67
CA VAL A 95 4.94 2.27 6.76
C VAL A 95 5.70 2.64 5.49
N TYR A 96 5.60 3.88 4.98
CA TYR A 96 6.03 4.18 3.61
C TYR A 96 7.52 3.89 3.36
N VAL A 97 8.41 4.48 4.15
CA VAL A 97 9.87 4.34 3.97
C VAL A 97 10.31 2.90 4.19
N SER A 98 9.81 2.29 5.28
CA SER A 98 10.12 0.89 5.62
C SER A 98 9.70 -0.06 4.51
N HIS A 99 8.48 0.08 3.99
CA HIS A 99 7.97 -0.77 2.93
C HIS A 99 8.69 -0.55 1.60
N ALA A 100 8.99 0.70 1.23
CA ALA A 100 9.77 1.01 0.03
C ALA A 100 11.15 0.34 0.07
N GLU A 101 11.83 0.37 1.22
CA GLU A 101 13.11 -0.32 1.41
C GLU A 101 12.98 -1.85 1.32
N GLN A 102 11.93 -2.43 1.89
CA GLN A 102 11.65 -3.86 1.76
C GLN A 102 11.44 -4.26 0.29
N CYS A 103 10.61 -3.51 -0.45
CA CYS A 103 10.41 -3.73 -1.88
C CYS A 103 11.73 -3.65 -2.66
N ARG A 104 12.57 -2.65 -2.35
CA ARG A 104 13.89 -2.50 -2.98
C ARG A 104 14.75 -3.75 -2.74
N ILE A 105 14.79 -4.28 -1.52
CA ILE A 105 15.54 -5.50 -1.17
C ILE A 105 15.01 -6.70 -1.94
N SER A 106 13.68 -6.91 -1.97
CA SER A 106 13.05 -8.03 -2.68
C SER A 106 13.34 -7.99 -4.18
N ILE A 107 13.25 -6.82 -4.81
CA ILE A 107 13.57 -6.64 -6.23
C ILE A 107 15.04 -7.00 -6.51
N GLN A 108 15.97 -6.59 -5.64
CA GLN A 108 17.38 -6.91 -5.77
C GLN A 108 17.65 -8.41 -5.61
N ALA A 109 16.99 -9.08 -4.67
CA ALA A 109 17.12 -10.53 -4.46
C ALA A 109 16.67 -11.31 -5.71
N VAL A 110 15.52 -10.95 -6.30
CA VAL A 110 15.02 -11.56 -7.54
C VAL A 110 15.99 -11.37 -8.72
N ARG A 111 16.65 -10.21 -8.81
CA ARG A 111 17.63 -9.93 -9.87
C ARG A 111 18.95 -10.68 -9.73
N ARG A 112 19.33 -11.10 -8.51
CA ARG A 112 20.56 -11.86 -8.24
C ARG A 112 20.38 -13.38 -8.41
N GLY A 113 19.14 -13.87 -8.35
CA GLY A 113 18.79 -15.27 -8.56
C GLY A 113 18.46 -15.63 -10.02
N ARG A 114 18.63 -14.68 -10.95
CA ARG A 114 18.55 -14.86 -12.41
C ARG A 114 19.93 -14.68 -13.01
#